data_AF-A0A975PN38-F1
#
_entry.id   AF-A0A975PN38-F1
#
_cell.length_a   1.000
_cell.length_b   1.000
_cell.length_c   1.000
_cell.angle_alpha   90.00
_cell.angle_beta   90.00
_cell.angle_gamma   90.00
#
_symmetry.space_group_name_H-M   'P 1'
#
loop_
_entity.id
_entity.type
_entity.pdbx_description
1 polymer ?
#
loop_
_entity_poly.entity_id
_entity_poly.type
_entity_poly.pdbx_seq_one_letter_code
_entity_poly.pdbx_strand_id
1 'polypeptide(L)'
;METRPDIHEVTTGAELRRWYWLRAELADALRDRGLPVSGNKHVLLDRLATFLDTGDVLRPKPRAQRSDFDWHSAPLDPTTVITDSYRNTQNVRRFFRDHAGAGFKFNIAFMTWMRENTGRTLADAVEAYHAIRADGARTRSTIAPDNQFNKYTRDFLDDNPTLGMAEVRKYWALKRARPSEDGRHTYDPSDLDLG
;
A
#
# COMPACT_ATOMS: atom_id res chain seq x y z
N MET A 1 9.23 -28.72 10.08
CA MET A 1 8.74 -27.45 9.50
C MET A 1 9.94 -26.56 9.29
N GLU A 2 10.08 -25.97 8.10
CA GLU A 2 11.08 -24.93 7.87
C GLU A 2 10.75 -23.71 8.73
N THR A 3 11.77 -23.11 9.33
CA THR A 3 11.67 -21.89 10.12
C THR A 3 12.15 -20.72 9.28
N ARG A 4 11.48 -19.57 9.40
CA ARG A 4 11.91 -18.34 8.71
C ARG A 4 13.36 -18.01 9.11
N PRO A 5 14.30 -17.94 8.15
CA PRO A 5 15.71 -17.67 8.45
C PRO A 5 15.89 -16.24 8.94
N ASP A 6 17.08 -15.94 9.49
CA ASP A 6 17.52 -14.56 9.58
C ASP A 6 17.71 -14.01 8.16
N ILE A 7 17.23 -12.80 7.89
CA ILE A 7 17.38 -12.16 6.58
C ILE A 7 18.85 -11.98 6.17
N HIS A 8 19.76 -11.88 7.13
CA HIS A 8 21.19 -11.74 6.88
C HIS A 8 21.86 -13.07 6.48
N GLU A 9 21.24 -14.20 6.82
CA GLU A 9 21.70 -15.54 6.44
C GLU A 9 21.22 -15.97 5.05
N VAL A 10 20.24 -15.26 4.47
CA VAL A 10 19.73 -15.55 3.13
C VAL A 10 20.75 -15.16 2.06
N THR A 11 21.11 -16.11 1.20
CA THR A 11 22.16 -15.94 0.19
C THR A 11 21.65 -15.87 -1.25
N THR A 12 20.38 -16.22 -1.51
CA THR A 12 19.79 -16.16 -2.86
C THR A 12 18.48 -15.38 -2.87
N GLY A 13 18.17 -14.72 -3.98
CA GLY A 13 16.91 -14.03 -4.19
C GLY A 13 15.72 -14.98 -4.28
N ALA A 14 15.93 -16.21 -4.74
CA ALA A 14 14.91 -17.26 -4.74
C ALA A 14 14.47 -17.61 -3.31
N GLU A 15 15.42 -17.86 -2.41
CA GLU A 15 15.12 -18.14 -1.00
C GLU A 15 14.50 -16.93 -0.31
N LEU A 16 15.03 -15.72 -0.55
CA LEU A 16 14.50 -14.49 0.03
C LEU A 16 13.01 -14.29 -0.28
N ARG A 17 12.58 -14.60 -1.51
CA ARG A 17 11.21 -14.43 -1.97
C ARG A 17 10.21 -15.43 -1.38
N ARG A 18 10.68 -16.55 -0.82
CA ARG A 18 9.79 -17.51 -0.16
C ARG A 18 9.19 -16.97 1.14
N TRP A 19 9.79 -15.95 1.73
CA TRP A 19 9.43 -15.49 3.07
C TRP A 19 8.75 -14.12 3.07
N TYR A 20 7.86 -13.93 4.06
CA TYR A 20 7.27 -12.63 4.31
C TYR A 20 8.22 -11.75 5.12
N TRP A 21 8.69 -10.66 4.51
CA TRP A 21 9.52 -9.66 5.17
C TRP A 21 8.75 -8.36 5.44
N LEU A 22 9.00 -7.75 6.59
CA LEU A 22 8.64 -6.37 6.85
C LEU A 22 9.55 -5.44 6.04
N ARG A 23 9.01 -4.26 5.70
CA ARG A 23 9.80 -3.22 5.03
C ARG A 23 11.05 -2.84 5.86
N ALA A 24 10.93 -2.82 7.20
CA ALA A 24 12.03 -2.50 8.10
C ALA A 24 13.16 -3.54 7.99
N GLU A 25 12.84 -4.83 8.09
CA GLU A 25 13.80 -5.93 7.94
C GLU A 25 14.56 -5.82 6.60
N LEU A 26 13.86 -5.60 5.49
CA LEU A 26 14.49 -5.41 4.18
C LEU A 26 15.38 -4.15 4.13
N ALA A 27 14.92 -3.05 4.73
CA ALA A 27 15.69 -1.81 4.75
C ALA A 27 16.97 -1.95 5.58
N ASP A 28 16.91 -2.70 6.68
CA ASP A 28 18.06 -2.94 7.56
C ASP A 28 19.08 -3.85 6.84
N ALA A 29 18.63 -4.95 6.24
CA ALA A 29 19.49 -5.84 5.45
C ALA A 29 20.19 -5.14 4.26
N LEU A 30 19.50 -4.21 3.60
CA LEU A 30 20.07 -3.38 2.54
C LEU A 30 21.09 -2.37 3.10
N ARG A 31 20.78 -1.74 4.24
CA ARG A 31 21.65 -0.72 4.85
C ARG A 31 22.99 -1.31 5.28
N ASP A 32 22.99 -2.50 5.86
CA ASP A 32 24.21 -3.19 6.28
C ASP A 32 25.13 -3.54 5.11
N ARG A 33 24.57 -3.63 3.91
CA ARG A 33 25.29 -3.87 2.64
C ARG A 33 25.63 -2.57 1.90
N GLY A 34 25.36 -1.40 2.48
CA GLY A 34 25.59 -0.09 1.84
C GLY A 34 24.67 0.19 0.64
N LEU A 35 23.53 -0.50 0.54
CA LEU A 35 22.62 -0.41 -0.59
C LEU A 35 21.51 0.65 -0.37
N PRO A 36 20.91 1.19 -1.45
CA PRO A 36 19.82 2.14 -1.33
C PRO A 36 18.58 1.58 -0.60
N VAL A 37 18.01 2.34 0.33
CA VAL A 37 16.84 1.93 1.16
C VAL A 37 15.54 2.68 0.82
N SER A 38 15.54 3.46 -0.26
CA SER A 38 14.33 4.15 -0.74
C SER A 38 13.40 3.21 -1.49
N GLY A 39 12.10 3.28 -1.22
CA GLY A 39 11.08 2.47 -1.89
C GLY A 39 10.07 1.85 -0.91
N ASN A 40 9.06 1.19 -1.49
CA ASN A 40 8.13 0.33 -0.78
C ASN A 40 8.75 -1.06 -0.55
N LYS A 41 8.04 -1.94 0.17
CA LYS A 41 8.50 -3.30 0.49
C LYS A 41 8.97 -4.08 -0.75
N HIS A 42 8.19 -4.09 -1.83
CA HIS A 42 8.50 -4.84 -3.05
C HIS A 42 9.78 -4.33 -3.73
N VAL A 43 9.96 -3.01 -3.82
CA VAL A 43 11.19 -2.41 -4.36
C VAL A 43 12.42 -2.79 -3.52
N LEU A 44 12.29 -2.83 -2.19
CA LEU A 44 13.40 -3.25 -1.34
C LEU A 44 13.69 -4.75 -1.48
N LEU A 45 12.64 -5.57 -1.58
CA LEU A 45 12.76 -7.01 -1.81
C LEU A 45 13.47 -7.31 -3.14
N ASP A 46 13.04 -6.70 -4.23
CA ASP A 46 13.66 -6.89 -5.53
C ASP A 46 15.10 -6.41 -5.56
N ARG A 47 15.40 -5.27 -4.91
CA ARG A 47 16.77 -4.76 -4.80
C ARG A 47 17.66 -5.74 -4.05
N LEU A 48 17.22 -6.24 -2.90
CA LEU A 48 18.02 -7.18 -2.11
C LEU A 48 18.20 -8.49 -2.86
N ALA A 49 17.13 -9.01 -3.46
CA ALA A 49 17.17 -10.26 -4.21
C ALA A 49 18.11 -10.18 -5.43
N THR A 50 18.01 -9.11 -6.24
CA THR A 50 18.93 -8.91 -7.37
C THR A 50 20.38 -8.82 -6.91
N PHE A 51 20.64 -8.10 -5.82
CA PHE A 51 21.99 -8.04 -5.28
C PHE A 51 22.51 -9.40 -4.81
N LEU A 52 21.66 -10.22 -4.17
CA LEU A 52 22.04 -11.58 -3.76
C LEU A 52 22.31 -12.50 -4.97
N ASP A 53 21.53 -12.37 -6.04
CA ASP A 53 21.63 -13.24 -7.22
C ASP A 53 22.81 -12.86 -8.15
N THR A 54 23.07 -11.56 -8.34
CA THR A 54 24.03 -11.08 -9.37
C THR A 54 25.10 -10.13 -8.83
N GLY A 55 24.96 -9.61 -7.61
CA GLY A 55 25.78 -8.53 -7.08
C GLY A 55 25.41 -7.13 -7.59
N ASP A 56 24.40 -7.01 -8.47
CA ASP A 56 24.02 -5.74 -9.06
C ASP A 56 23.25 -4.83 -8.09
N VAL A 57 23.53 -3.53 -8.19
CA VAL A 57 22.87 -2.51 -7.35
C VAL A 57 21.75 -1.83 -8.13
N LEU A 58 20.50 -2.21 -7.85
CA LEU A 58 19.32 -1.54 -8.41
C LEU A 58 19.12 -0.15 -7.80
N ARG A 59 19.63 0.89 -8.46
CA ARG A 59 19.52 2.28 -7.98
C ARG A 59 18.10 2.84 -8.15
N PRO A 60 17.62 3.66 -7.20
CA PRO A 60 16.35 4.35 -7.36
C PRO A 60 16.40 5.33 -8.54
N LYS A 61 15.29 5.42 -9.29
CA LYS A 61 15.14 6.43 -10.33
C LYS A 61 15.09 7.83 -9.68
N PRO A 62 15.73 8.85 -10.28
CA PRO A 62 15.56 10.24 -9.86
C PRO A 62 14.07 10.59 -9.82
N ARG A 63 13.66 11.33 -8.78
CA ARG A 63 12.29 11.85 -8.73
C ARG A 63 12.20 13.06 -9.65
N ALA A 64 11.17 13.11 -10.49
CA ALA A 64 10.83 14.31 -11.22
C ALA A 64 10.54 15.46 -10.25
N GLN A 65 10.88 16.68 -10.64
CA GLN A 65 10.46 17.88 -9.93
C GLN A 65 8.93 17.96 -9.98
N ARG A 66 8.32 18.17 -8.81
CA ARG A 66 6.87 18.35 -8.67
C ARG A 66 6.58 19.83 -8.41
N SER A 67 5.34 20.24 -8.64
CA SER A 67 4.85 21.57 -8.28
C SER A 67 5.14 21.90 -6.81
N ASP A 68 5.51 23.15 -6.57
CA ASP A 68 5.76 23.74 -5.26
C ASP A 68 4.49 24.27 -4.56
N PHE A 69 3.31 24.06 -5.14
CA PHE A 69 2.04 24.53 -4.58
C PHE A 69 1.81 24.01 -3.16
N ASP A 70 1.54 24.93 -2.24
CA ASP A 70 1.33 24.60 -0.82
C ASP A 70 -0.10 24.14 -0.54
N TRP A 71 -0.35 22.84 -0.75
CA TRP A 71 -1.61 22.20 -0.38
C TRP A 71 -1.92 22.23 1.13
N HIS A 72 -0.97 22.60 1.99
CA HIS A 72 -1.19 22.65 3.43
C HIS A 72 -1.88 23.95 3.86
N SER A 73 -1.49 25.10 3.30
CA SER A 73 -2.00 26.40 3.77
C SER A 73 -2.48 27.35 2.68
N ALA A 74 -2.19 27.10 1.41
CA ALA A 74 -2.66 27.97 0.32
C ALA A 74 -4.20 28.05 0.31
N PRO A 75 -4.78 29.23 0.01
CA PRO A 75 -6.22 29.34 -0.23
C PRO A 75 -6.66 28.39 -1.33
N LEU A 76 -7.75 27.68 -1.10
CA LEU A 76 -8.35 26.75 -2.07
C LEU A 76 -9.72 27.29 -2.46
N ASP A 77 -9.96 27.33 -3.76
CA ASP A 77 -11.24 27.71 -4.35
C ASP A 77 -11.60 26.74 -5.50
N PRO A 78 -12.84 26.78 -6.03
CA PRO A 78 -13.26 25.86 -7.08
C PRO A 78 -12.39 25.89 -8.35
N THR A 79 -11.70 26.98 -8.64
CA THR A 79 -10.82 27.14 -9.82
C THR A 79 -9.40 26.64 -9.59
N THR A 80 -9.03 26.32 -8.34
CA THR A 80 -7.70 25.81 -7.98
C THR A 80 -7.40 24.53 -8.78
N VAL A 81 -6.27 24.53 -9.48
CA VAL A 81 -5.85 23.40 -10.33
C VAL A 81 -5.15 22.32 -9.49
N ILE A 82 -5.55 21.07 -9.70
CA ILE A 82 -4.91 19.89 -9.12
C ILE A 82 -3.52 19.75 -9.73
N THR A 83 -2.51 20.04 -8.94
CA THR A 83 -1.11 19.89 -9.33
C THR A 83 -0.64 18.46 -9.12
N ASP A 84 0.44 18.11 -9.81
CA ASP A 84 1.11 16.82 -9.63
C ASP A 84 1.67 16.62 -8.21
N SER A 85 1.71 17.64 -7.34
CA SER A 85 2.16 17.58 -5.95
C SER A 85 1.05 17.37 -4.91
N TYR A 86 -0.22 17.24 -5.36
CA TYR A 86 -1.42 17.14 -4.52
C TYR A 86 -1.30 16.21 -3.29
N ARG A 87 -1.92 16.63 -2.18
CA ARG A 87 -1.97 15.92 -0.89
C ARG A 87 -3.35 16.04 -0.24
N ASN A 88 -3.80 14.97 0.40
CA ASN A 88 -5.02 14.96 1.22
C ASN A 88 -4.79 15.64 2.59
N THR A 89 -4.52 16.94 2.60
CA THR A 89 -4.29 17.73 3.81
C THR A 89 -5.61 18.07 4.53
N GLN A 90 -5.52 18.64 5.73
CA GLN A 90 -6.71 19.16 6.41
C GLN A 90 -7.31 20.39 5.73
N ASN A 91 -6.48 21.20 5.06
CA ASN A 91 -6.94 22.32 4.24
C ASN A 91 -7.82 21.81 3.09
N VAL A 92 -7.34 20.79 2.35
CA VAL A 92 -8.12 20.13 1.29
C VAL A 92 -9.40 19.48 1.84
N ARG A 93 -9.33 18.81 3.00
CA ARG A 93 -10.52 18.24 3.65
C ARG A 93 -11.56 19.32 3.98
N ARG A 94 -11.14 20.49 4.44
CA ARG A 94 -12.05 21.62 4.72
C ARG A 94 -12.75 22.06 3.45
N PHE A 95 -11.99 22.34 2.39
CA PHE A 95 -12.54 22.69 1.07
C PHE A 95 -13.63 21.70 0.62
N PHE A 96 -13.34 20.39 0.64
CA PHE A 96 -14.31 19.39 0.19
C PHE A 96 -15.50 19.22 1.14
N ARG A 97 -15.36 19.45 2.45
CA ARG A 97 -16.53 19.44 3.34
C ARG A 97 -17.46 20.61 3.06
N ASP A 98 -16.91 21.76 2.69
CA ASP A 98 -17.68 22.97 2.40
C ASP A 98 -18.41 22.84 1.05
N HIS A 99 -17.79 22.19 0.04
CA HIS A 99 -18.35 22.11 -1.32
C HIS A 99 -19.06 20.78 -1.65
N ALA A 100 -18.61 19.66 -1.07
CA ALA A 100 -19.17 18.32 -1.32
C ALA A 100 -19.98 17.77 -0.13
N GLY A 101 -20.09 18.56 0.95
CA GLY A 101 -20.90 18.30 2.13
C GLY A 101 -20.11 17.75 3.33
N ALA A 102 -20.65 17.97 4.54
CA ALA A 102 -20.01 17.61 5.81
C ALA A 102 -19.66 16.12 5.95
N GLY A 103 -20.36 15.25 5.23
CA GLY A 103 -20.09 13.82 5.17
C GLY A 103 -18.93 13.39 4.27
N PHE A 104 -18.18 14.34 3.69
CA PHE A 104 -17.06 14.06 2.79
C PHE A 104 -16.02 13.13 3.44
N LYS A 105 -15.59 12.13 2.66
CA LYS A 105 -14.53 11.19 3.02
C LYS A 105 -13.65 10.90 1.80
N PHE A 106 -12.33 10.91 2.01
CA PHE A 106 -11.39 10.38 1.03
C PHE A 106 -11.56 8.86 0.94
N ASN A 107 -12.23 8.40 -0.13
CA ASN A 107 -12.33 6.99 -0.47
C ASN A 107 -11.32 6.64 -1.58
N ILE A 108 -11.07 5.34 -1.78
CA ILE A 108 -10.06 4.87 -2.74
C ILE A 108 -10.35 5.34 -4.16
N ALA A 109 -11.61 5.24 -4.62
CA ALA A 109 -12.00 5.64 -5.96
C ALA A 109 -11.74 7.13 -6.21
N PHE A 110 -12.14 7.98 -5.26
CA PHE A 110 -11.89 9.42 -5.33
C PHE A 110 -10.40 9.75 -5.30
N MET A 111 -9.61 9.09 -4.43
CA MET A 111 -8.17 9.30 -4.40
C MET A 111 -7.44 8.82 -5.67
N THR A 112 -7.97 7.81 -6.36
CA THR A 112 -7.48 7.39 -7.67
C THR A 112 -7.82 8.44 -8.72
N TRP A 113 -9.07 8.89 -8.76
CA TRP A 113 -9.50 9.96 -9.67
C TRP A 113 -8.63 11.22 -9.52
N MET A 114 -8.38 11.68 -8.29
CA MET A 114 -7.53 12.85 -8.02
C MET A 114 -6.10 12.69 -8.59
N ARG A 115 -5.57 11.47 -8.59
CA ARG A 115 -4.21 11.19 -9.08
C ARG A 115 -4.13 11.20 -10.61
N GLU A 116 -5.17 10.72 -11.27
CA GLU A 116 -5.27 10.60 -12.73
C GLU A 116 -5.67 11.94 -13.40
N ASN A 117 -6.19 12.88 -12.62
CA ASN A 117 -6.76 14.14 -13.10
C ASN A 117 -5.91 15.38 -12.70
N THR A 118 -4.59 15.25 -12.74
CA THR A 118 -3.69 16.42 -12.66
C THR A 118 -4.03 17.39 -13.80
N GLY A 119 -4.16 18.67 -13.50
CA GLY A 119 -4.59 19.71 -14.45
C GLY A 119 -6.09 20.01 -14.43
N ARG A 120 -6.92 19.19 -13.77
CA ARG A 120 -8.34 19.52 -13.50
C ARG A 120 -8.47 20.48 -12.32
N THR A 121 -9.64 21.08 -12.17
CA THR A 121 -9.96 22.00 -11.08
C THR A 121 -10.54 21.27 -9.87
N LEU A 122 -10.57 21.94 -8.71
CA LEU A 122 -11.27 21.42 -7.54
C LEU A 122 -12.80 21.38 -7.73
N ALA A 123 -13.37 22.20 -8.62
CA ALA A 123 -14.77 22.09 -9.03
C ALA A 123 -15.04 20.74 -9.73
N ASP A 124 -14.20 20.37 -10.71
CA ASP A 124 -14.28 19.07 -11.39
C ASP A 124 -14.18 17.91 -10.37
N ALA A 125 -13.36 18.08 -9.34
CA ALA A 125 -13.20 17.07 -8.29
C ALA A 125 -14.46 16.92 -7.42
N VAL A 126 -15.17 18.00 -7.13
CA VAL A 126 -16.44 17.95 -6.39
C VAL A 126 -17.49 17.19 -7.21
N GLU A 127 -17.61 17.49 -8.51
CA GLU A 127 -18.51 16.76 -9.41
C GLU A 127 -18.17 15.27 -9.48
N ALA A 128 -16.88 14.95 -9.66
CA ALA A 128 -16.41 13.57 -9.67
C ALA A 128 -16.68 12.84 -8.34
N TYR A 129 -16.53 13.52 -7.20
CA TYR A 129 -16.85 12.94 -5.90
C TYR A 129 -18.33 12.55 -5.81
N HIS A 130 -19.25 13.40 -6.28
CA HIS A 130 -20.67 13.09 -6.29
C HIS A 130 -21.00 11.91 -7.20
N ALA A 131 -20.43 11.85 -8.40
CA ALA A 131 -20.58 10.72 -9.32
C ALA A 131 -20.07 9.41 -8.69
N ILE A 132 -18.84 9.43 -8.16
CA ILE A 132 -18.22 8.26 -7.49
C ILE A 132 -19.05 7.80 -6.29
N ARG A 133 -19.65 8.72 -5.53
CA ARG A 133 -20.49 8.37 -4.38
C ARG A 133 -21.81 7.72 -4.82
N ALA A 134 -22.41 8.19 -5.91
CA ALA A 134 -23.61 7.59 -6.47
C ALA A 134 -23.35 6.16 -6.96
N ASP A 135 -22.19 5.90 -7.56
CA ASP A 135 -21.78 4.59 -8.06
C ASP A 135 -21.27 3.65 -6.95
N GLY A 136 -20.45 4.17 -6.03
CA GLY A 136 -19.77 3.41 -4.99
C GLY A 136 -20.68 2.86 -3.90
N ALA A 137 -21.93 3.32 -3.80
CA ALA A 137 -22.96 2.65 -3.01
C ALA A 137 -23.26 1.22 -3.51
N ARG A 138 -22.78 0.84 -4.70
CA ARG A 138 -23.13 -0.41 -5.39
C ARG A 138 -21.99 -1.42 -5.50
N THR A 139 -20.75 -1.09 -5.13
CA THR A 139 -19.59 -1.97 -5.41
C THR A 139 -18.62 -2.13 -4.23
N ARG A 140 -18.16 -3.38 -4.03
CA ARG A 140 -17.14 -3.74 -3.03
C ARG A 140 -15.75 -3.33 -3.55
N SER A 141 -14.96 -2.61 -2.74
CA SER A 141 -13.63 -2.12 -3.15
C SER A 141 -12.62 -3.24 -3.42
N THR A 142 -11.88 -3.13 -4.52
CA THR A 142 -10.74 -4.01 -4.85
C THR A 142 -9.54 -3.68 -3.97
N ILE A 143 -8.95 -4.69 -3.32
CA ILE A 143 -7.66 -4.54 -2.63
C ILE A 143 -6.55 -4.72 -3.65
N ALA A 144 -5.61 -3.77 -3.67
CA ALA A 144 -4.45 -3.87 -4.52
C ALA A 144 -3.67 -5.17 -4.24
N PRO A 145 -3.19 -5.90 -5.27
CA PRO A 145 -2.59 -7.24 -5.09
C PRO A 145 -1.39 -7.25 -4.14
N ASP A 146 -0.69 -6.14 -3.99
CA ASP A 146 0.49 -5.98 -3.15
C ASP A 146 0.16 -5.86 -1.65
N ASN A 147 -1.10 -5.59 -1.30
CA ASN A 147 -1.58 -5.44 0.06
C ASN A 147 -2.08 -6.78 0.64
N GLN A 148 -1.13 -7.72 0.78
CA GLN A 148 -1.39 -9.10 1.18
C GLN A 148 -2.15 -9.20 2.51
N PHE A 149 -1.79 -8.41 3.53
CA PHE A 149 -2.45 -8.45 4.84
C PHE A 149 -3.93 -8.04 4.76
N ASN A 150 -4.26 -6.99 4.01
CA ASN A 150 -5.65 -6.58 3.87
C ASN A 150 -6.44 -7.61 3.06
N LYS A 151 -5.84 -8.22 2.03
CA LYS A 151 -6.48 -9.32 1.28
C LYS A 151 -6.73 -10.51 2.21
N TYR A 152 -5.72 -10.95 2.96
CA TYR A 152 -5.82 -12.01 3.96
C TYR A 152 -6.94 -11.73 4.96
N THR A 153 -6.96 -10.52 5.53
CA THR A 153 -7.98 -10.09 6.51
C THR A 153 -9.39 -10.21 5.95
N ARG A 154 -9.59 -9.77 4.70
CA ARG A 154 -10.89 -9.83 4.05
C ARG A 154 -11.33 -11.27 3.83
N ASP A 155 -10.48 -12.06 3.19
CA ASP A 155 -10.80 -13.45 2.83
C ASP A 155 -11.05 -14.27 4.12
N PHE A 156 -10.22 -14.07 5.16
CA PHE A 156 -10.40 -14.71 6.47
C PHE A 156 -11.74 -14.35 7.11
N LEU A 157 -12.12 -13.07 7.15
CA LEU A 157 -13.37 -12.65 7.81
C LEU A 157 -14.62 -12.96 6.98
N ASP A 158 -14.51 -13.01 5.65
CA ASP A 158 -15.60 -13.45 4.78
C ASP A 158 -15.91 -14.94 5.03
N ASP A 159 -14.89 -15.79 5.22
CA ASP A 159 -15.05 -17.22 5.50
C ASP A 159 -15.36 -17.52 6.98
N ASN A 160 -15.01 -16.60 7.90
CA ASN A 160 -15.17 -16.77 9.35
C ASN A 160 -15.93 -15.59 9.98
N PRO A 161 -17.24 -15.43 9.71
CA PRO A 161 -18.01 -14.26 10.11
C PRO A 161 -18.20 -14.09 11.63
N THR A 162 -17.94 -15.14 12.41
CA THR A 162 -18.00 -15.11 13.88
C THR A 162 -16.67 -14.73 14.53
N LEU A 163 -15.57 -14.72 13.76
CA LEU A 163 -14.24 -14.39 14.26
C LEU A 163 -13.91 -12.91 14.06
N GLY A 164 -12.94 -12.42 14.82
CA GLY A 164 -12.55 -11.02 14.84
C GLY A 164 -11.12 -10.78 14.39
N MET A 165 -10.72 -9.52 14.53
CA MET A 165 -9.35 -9.09 14.21
C MET A 165 -8.28 -9.65 15.16
N ALA A 166 -8.65 -10.27 16.28
CA ALA A 166 -7.70 -10.95 17.15
C ALA A 166 -7.20 -12.23 16.49
N GLU A 167 -8.12 -13.01 15.94
CA GLU A 167 -7.88 -14.26 15.22
C GLU A 167 -7.18 -14.00 13.90
N VAL A 168 -7.58 -12.97 13.15
CA VAL A 168 -6.86 -12.54 11.95
C VAL A 168 -5.39 -12.28 12.27
N ARG A 169 -5.08 -11.58 13.37
CA ARG A 169 -3.70 -11.30 13.77
C ARG A 169 -2.95 -12.56 14.20
N LYS A 170 -3.59 -13.46 14.96
CA LYS A 170 -3.03 -14.76 15.37
C LYS A 170 -2.62 -15.56 14.13
N TYR A 171 -3.57 -15.83 13.24
CA TYR A 171 -3.35 -16.71 12.09
C TYR A 171 -2.48 -16.07 11.01
N TRP A 172 -2.57 -14.76 10.81
CA TRP A 172 -1.63 -14.04 9.95
C TRP A 172 -0.18 -14.17 10.44
N ALA A 173 0.05 -14.07 11.77
CA ALA A 173 1.38 -14.23 12.34
C ALA A 173 1.93 -15.65 12.13
N LEU A 174 1.08 -16.67 12.25
CA LEU A 174 1.44 -18.06 11.99
C LEU A 174 1.70 -18.33 10.50
N LYS A 175 0.85 -17.80 9.61
CA LYS A 175 0.97 -17.94 8.16
C LYS A 175 2.28 -17.35 7.64
N ARG A 176 2.59 -16.12 8.04
CA ARG A 176 3.79 -15.39 7.57
C ARG A 176 5.11 -15.94 8.14
N ALA A 177 5.03 -16.78 9.17
CA ALA A 177 6.18 -17.50 9.73
C ALA A 177 6.56 -18.76 8.92
N ARG A 178 5.77 -19.08 7.88
CA ARG A 178 5.99 -20.22 6.97
C ARG A 178 6.38 -19.72 5.58
N PRO A 179 7.13 -20.53 4.81
CA PRO A 179 7.49 -20.17 3.45
C PRO A 179 6.25 -20.24 2.54
N SER A 180 6.33 -19.52 1.44
CA SER A 180 5.40 -19.58 0.32
C SER A 180 6.20 -19.83 -0.96
N GLU A 181 5.70 -20.68 -1.84
CA GLU A 181 6.39 -21.02 -3.10
C GLU A 181 6.46 -19.82 -4.05
N ASP A 182 5.44 -18.97 -4.06
CA ASP A 182 5.32 -17.80 -4.94
C ASP A 182 5.57 -16.46 -4.20
N GLY A 183 5.93 -16.53 -2.92
CA GLY A 183 6.10 -15.37 -2.04
C GLY A 183 4.81 -14.65 -1.67
N ARG A 184 3.65 -15.26 -1.93
CA ARG A 184 2.33 -14.77 -1.53
C ARG A 184 1.85 -15.51 -0.30
N HIS A 185 1.42 -14.75 0.69
CA HIS A 185 0.76 -15.26 1.89
C HIS A 185 -0.73 -14.92 1.78
N THR A 186 -1.49 -15.82 1.17
CA THR A 186 -2.95 -15.73 1.07
C THR A 186 -3.63 -16.60 2.11
N TYR A 187 -4.83 -16.20 2.51
CA TYR A 187 -5.65 -17.00 3.41
C TYR A 187 -6.03 -18.33 2.74
N ASP A 188 -6.02 -19.39 3.55
CA ASP A 188 -6.55 -20.71 3.23
C ASP A 188 -7.32 -21.21 4.46
N PRO A 189 -8.45 -21.92 4.33
CA PRO A 189 -9.21 -22.45 5.47
C PRO A 189 -8.37 -23.30 6.44
N SER A 190 -7.36 -24.03 5.94
CA SER A 190 -6.43 -24.80 6.78
C SER A 190 -5.52 -23.93 7.65
N ASP A 191 -5.53 -22.60 7.47
CA ASP A 191 -4.79 -21.68 8.33
C ASP A 191 -5.29 -21.76 9.79
N LEU A 192 -6.54 -22.16 10.02
CA LEU A 192 -7.08 -22.36 11.38
C LEU A 192 -6.37 -23.49 12.14
N ASP A 193 -5.80 -24.46 11.42
CA ASP A 193 -5.06 -25.60 11.95
C ASP A 193 -3.59 -25.26 12.27
N LEU A 194 -3.13 -24.04 12.01
CA LEU A 194 -1.75 -23.63 12.25
C LEU A 194 -1.41 -23.40 13.73
N GLY A 195 -2.43 -23.29 14.59
CA GLY A 195 -2.30 -22.68 15.92
C GLY A 195 -2.91 -23.47 17.06
#